data_AF-A0AAW4SQZ8-F1
#
_entry.id   AF-A0AAW4SQZ8-F1
#
_cell.length_a   1.000
_cell.length_b   1.000
_cell.length_c   1.000
_cell.angle_alpha   90.00
_cell.angle_beta   90.00
_cell.angle_gamma   90.00
#
_symmetry.space_group_name_H-M   'P 1'
#
loop_
_entity.id
_entity.type
_entity.pdbx_description
1 polymer ?
#
loop_
_entity_poly.entity_id
_entity_poly.type
_entity_poly.pdbx_seq_one_letter_code
_entity_poly.pdbx_strand_id
1 'polypeptide(L)' 'MGKNRNVRIDGAVEIGERCYIGARSVICSRVIADAIVIGANTIVSKSLNNWGFMLIKHYVIYLLMLMNLSKN' A
#
# COMPACT_ATOMS: atom_id res chain seq x y z
N MET A 1 0.54 11.30 24.74
CA MET A 1 1.20 9.98 24.57
C MET A 1 0.54 9.24 23.40
N GLY A 2 1.16 9.22 22.22
CA GLY A 2 0.57 8.65 21.00
C GLY A 2 0.58 7.12 21.03
N LYS A 3 -0.61 6.50 21.00
CA LYS A 3 -0.76 5.04 21.00
C LYS A 3 -0.28 4.44 19.67
N ASN A 4 0.70 3.53 19.74
CA ASN A 4 1.16 2.57 18.73
C ASN A 4 0.78 2.85 17.26
N ARG A 5 1.73 3.39 16.48
CA ARG A 5 1.60 3.61 15.02
C ARG A 5 1.95 2.35 14.20
N ASN A 6 1.72 1.15 14.75
CA ASN A 6 2.30 -0.09 14.22
C ASN A 6 1.83 -0.40 12.81
N VAL A 7 2.78 -0.37 11.87
CA VAL A 7 2.65 -1.06 10.59
C VAL A 7 3.06 -2.51 10.82
N ARG A 8 2.26 -3.46 10.35
CA ARG A 8 2.60 -4.89 10.36
C ARG A 8 3.07 -5.28 8.96
N ILE A 9 4.28 -5.78 8.85
CA ILE A 9 4.83 -6.35 7.62
C ILE A 9 4.91 -7.86 7.83
N ASP A 10 4.26 -8.62 6.97
CA ASP A 10 4.09 -10.07 7.08
C ASP A 10 4.87 -10.78 5.99
N GLY A 11 5.81 -11.64 6.40
CA GLY A 11 6.71 -12.36 5.49
C GLY A 11 7.89 -11.54 4.96
N ALA A 12 8.55 -12.07 3.93
CA ALA A 12 9.63 -11.40 3.22
C ALA A 12 9.05 -10.41 2.20
N VAL A 13 8.87 -9.16 2.65
CA VAL A 13 8.37 -8.07 1.82
C VAL A 13 9.53 -7.17 1.41
N GLU A 14 9.72 -7.01 0.10
CA GLU A 14 10.63 -6.03 -0.46
C GLU A 14 9.89 -4.70 -0.61
N ILE A 15 10.42 -3.64 -0.01
CA ILE A 15 9.85 -2.29 -0.07
C ILE A 15 10.87 -1.38 -0.74
N GLY A 16 10.46 -0.75 -1.83
CA GLY A 16 11.24 0.21 -2.59
C GLY A 16 11.48 1.53 -1.86
N GLU A 17 12.20 2.43 -2.52
CA GLU A 17 12.58 3.72 -1.96
C GLU A 17 11.43 4.73 -1.96
N ARG A 18 11.53 5.72 -1.07
CA ARG A 18 10.60 6.88 -1.01
C ARG A 18 9.13 6.50 -0.82
N CYS A 19 8.87 5.37 -0.18
CA CYS A 19 7.52 4.94 0.17
C CYS A 19 7.04 5.58 1.47
N TYR A 20 5.72 5.81 1.57
CA TYR A 20 5.06 6.17 2.81
C TYR A 20 4.05 5.11 3.19
N ILE A 21 4.14 4.57 4.41
CA ILE A 21 3.18 3.58 4.93
C ILE A 21 2.47 4.16 6.13
N GLY A 22 1.18 4.43 5.96
CA GLY A 22 0.33 4.98 7.01
C GLY A 22 0.20 4.01 8.20
N ALA A 23 0.00 4.58 9.39
CA ALA A 23 -0.12 3.83 10.63
C ALA A 23 -1.24 2.77 10.57
N ARG A 24 -1.06 1.67 11.32
CA ARG A 24 -2.04 0.57 11.45
C ARG A 24 -2.29 -0.19 10.14
N SER A 25 -1.41 -0.05 9.16
CA SER A 25 -1.47 -0.82 7.92
C SER A 25 -0.88 -2.21 8.09
N VAL A 26 -1.36 -3.15 7.29
CA VAL A 26 -0.89 -4.54 7.22
C VAL A 26 -0.43 -4.82 5.80
N ILE A 27 0.83 -5.25 5.65
CA ILE A 27 1.43 -5.57 4.37
C ILE A 27 1.67 -7.07 4.31
N CYS A 28 0.99 -7.74 3.38
CA CYS A 28 1.09 -9.18 3.11
C CYS A 28 1.49 -9.44 1.64
N SER A 29 2.09 -8.45 0.97
CA SER A 29 2.55 -8.54 -0.42
C SER A 29 4.00 -8.97 -0.50
N ARG A 30 4.46 -9.48 -1.66
CA ARG A 30 5.88 -9.79 -1.85
C ARG A 30 6.73 -8.54 -2.14
N VAL A 31 6.20 -7.60 -2.92
CA VAL A 31 6.94 -6.41 -3.38
C VAL A 31 6.06 -5.16 -3.29
N ILE A 32 6.63 -4.06 -2.83
CA ILE A 32 6.13 -2.68 -2.96
C ILE A 32 7.19 -1.90 -3.73
N ALA A 33 6.87 -1.40 -4.92
CA ALA A 33 7.77 -0.59 -5.75
C ALA A 33 8.10 0.77 -5.11
N ASP A 34 8.96 1.56 -5.75
CA ASP A 34 9.33 2.88 -5.23
C ASP A 34 8.18 3.89 -5.34
N ALA A 35 8.26 4.95 -4.52
CA ALA A 35 7.34 6.09 -4.52
C ALA A 35 5.85 5.73 -4.29
N ILE A 36 5.59 4.62 -3.59
CA ILE A 36 4.23 4.21 -3.21
C ILE A 36 3.81 4.90 -1.92
N VAL A 37 2.57 5.41 -1.90
CA VAL A 37 1.93 5.91 -0.68
C VAL A 37 0.78 4.98 -0.31
N ILE A 38 0.85 4.42 0.89
CA ILE A 38 -0.17 3.56 1.50
C ILE A 38 -0.85 4.38 2.61
N GLY A 39 -2.17 4.54 2.51
CA GLY A 39 -2.96 5.24 3.54
C GLY A 39 -2.93 4.52 4.90
N ALA A 40 -3.23 5.24 5.97
CA ALA A 40 -3.38 4.62 7.29
C ALA A 40 -4.54 3.60 7.29
N ASN A 41 -4.40 2.52 8.08
CA ASN A 41 -5.39 1.46 8.20
C ASN A 41 -5.67 0.73 6.86
N THR A 42 -4.63 0.47 6.07
CA THR A 42 -4.71 -0.22 4.78
C THR A 42 -4.21 -1.66 4.89
N ILE A 43 -4.86 -2.60 4.20
CA ILE A 43 -4.35 -3.95 4.00
C ILE A 43 -3.85 -4.07 2.55
N VAL A 44 -2.58 -4.43 2.37
CA VAL A 44 -1.97 -4.69 1.06
C VAL A 44 -1.73 -6.18 0.91
N SER A 45 -2.55 -6.85 0.12
CA SER A 45 -2.48 -8.32 -0.10
C SER A 45 -1.93 -8.72 -1.46
N LYS A 46 -1.57 -7.75 -2.32
CA LYS A 46 -1.01 -7.97 -3.65
C LYS A 46 0.22 -7.08 -3.84
N SER A 47 1.22 -7.60 -4.55
CA SER A 47 2.41 -6.82 -4.89
C SER A 47 2.07 -5.62 -5.75
N LEU A 48 2.74 -4.50 -5.48
CA LEU A 48 2.60 -3.24 -6.18
C LEU A 48 3.87 -3.04 -7.01
N ASN A 49 3.86 -3.55 -8.25
CA ASN A 49 5.08 -3.64 -9.08
C ASN A 49 5.36 -2.39 -9.92
N ASN A 50 4.42 -1.46 -10.00
CA ASN A 50 4.55 -0.23 -10.80
C ASN A 50 4.47 0.99 -9.91
N TRP A 51 5.23 2.03 -10.26
CA TRP A 51 5.14 3.37 -9.65
C TRP A 51 3.69 3.86 -9.69
N GLY A 52 3.16 4.30 -8.55
CA GLY A 52 1.77 4.74 -8.47
C GLY A 52 1.34 5.15 -7.07
N PHE A 53 0.37 6.06 -7.01
CA PHE A 53 -0.18 6.52 -5.74
C PHE A 53 -1.39 5.64 -5.36
N MET A 54 -1.32 4.92 -4.23
CA MET A 54 -2.41 4.04 -3.79
C MET A 54 -3.10 4.57 -2.53
N LEU A 55 -4.06 5.48 -2.71
CA LEU A 55 -4.99 5.83 -1.63
C LEU A 55 -6.02 4.72 -1.44
N ILE A 56 -5.79 3.85 -0.46
CA ILE A 56 -6.84 2.98 0.05
C ILE A 56 -7.44 3.67 1.27
N LYS A 57 -8.54 4.39 1.08
CA LYS A 57 -9.47 4.65 2.18
C LYS A 57 -10.47 3.49 2.20
N HIS A 58 -10.81 3.06 3.41
CA HIS A 58 -11.57 1.85 3.70
C HIS A 58 -12.77 1.61 2.75
N TYR A 59 -12.99 0.32 2.49
CA TYR A 59 -13.86 -0.30 1.49
C TYR A 59 -13.40 -0.11 0.04
N VAL A 60 -12.84 -1.20 -0.46
CA VAL A 60 -12.67 -1.53 -1.87
C VAL A 60 -11.39 -1.03 -2.54
N ILE A 61 -10.69 -2.04 -3.06
CA ILE A 61 -9.74 -2.13 -4.17
C ILE A 61 -10.02 -1.21 -5.41
N TYR A 62 -10.94 -0.23 -5.37
CA TYR A 62 -11.41 0.50 -6.55
C TYR A 62 -10.39 1.48 -7.16
N LEU A 63 -9.46 2.08 -6.40
CA LEU A 63 -8.61 3.13 -6.98
C LEU A 63 -7.45 2.61 -7.84
N LEU A 64 -6.96 1.39 -7.61
CA LEU A 64 -5.96 0.76 -8.50
C LEU A 64 -6.59 0.28 -9.83
N MET A 65 -7.92 0.15 -9.89
CA MET A 65 -8.66 -0.20 -11.10
C MET A 65 -9.03 1.03 -11.94
N LEU A 66 -9.24 2.20 -11.34
CA LEU A 66 -9.61 3.41 -12.09
C LEU A 66 -8.49 3.96 -13.00
N MET A 67 -7.21 3.68 -12.71
CA MET A 67 -6.11 4.00 -13.64
C MET A 67 -5.87 2.91 -14.69
N ASN A 68 -6.36 1.68 -14.49
CA ASN A 68 -6.32 0.60 -15.48
C ASN A 68 -7.58 0.57 -16.38
N LEU A 69 -8.67 1.25 -16.02
CA LEU A 69 -9.85 1.48 -16.87
C LEU A 69 -9.72 2.67 -17.82
N SER A 70 -8.66 3.48 -17.72
CA SER A 70 -8.37 4.57 -18.68
C SER A 70 -7.41 4.14 -19.80
N LYS A 71 -6.97 2.87 -19.83
CA LYS A 71 -6.12 2.32 -20.88
C LYS A 71 -6.73 1.03 -21.45
N ASN A 72 -7.94 1.15 -21.99
CA ASN A 72 -8.44 0.52 -23.22
C ASN A 72 -9.91 0.86 -23.42
#